data_AF-A0A8B7D7F4-F1
#
_entry.id   AF-A0A8B7D7F4-F1
#
_cell.length_a   1.000
_cell.length_b   1.000
_cell.length_c   1.000
_cell.angle_alpha   90.00
_cell.angle_beta   90.00
_cell.angle_gamma   90.00
#
_symmetry.space_group_name_H-M   'P 1'
#
loop_
_entity.id
_entity.type
_entity.pdbx_description
1 polymer ?
#
loop_
_entity_poly.entity_id
_entity_poly.type
_entity_poly.pdbx_seq_one_letter_code
_entity_poly.pdbx_strand_id
1 'polypeptide(L)'
;MPHEKYYASKKKEELIEDIIKDRRRTSEAKNEDIVFILDQIGNRIGRIGTNDKRFTYTIKRSHKKLCSMLNMEIKVNNGNNLYSLENSSSSDNNSDCEYVADIKKEQSTSVVLLPKNILKKTALTAIGEGLSVRQHTAIVASVIANSGGDVTNFAISSSTAFRVAEEVVTKEREKIKKHVTDLVKSSSLPIILHFDGKIVKEFTSGIEHQLDRLAVFIRIDGQSELLGVPHLSSSTGETQKNTIIKLLHQFDIFDKLQGCVFDTISVNTGNKKGVCIRLVAELDRPLLLLACRHHIYERHIIHCWNIYPSSKINGPDNPLFKKLKDVWNSIDQNSIVLNKVKIEDISDSWLQVQFKEALSFSQNIIRMKTMKKDGCRSDYLELVELTTMVLSGDEQYRLRKPGPVHHARFMAKGIYFLKMYLLLNNISSLTDFEKKEINDMAFFTAVFYTEWFIKAEIPAVAPYQDMKALWQMRRYSKINPVQNGVTLPRSCTQPQDLQLMP
;
A
#
# COMPACT_ATOMS: atom_id res chain seq x y z
N MET A 1 -10.09 43.10 8.87
CA MET A 1 -10.60 42.45 7.65
C MET A 1 -11.10 41.07 8.03
N PRO A 2 -12.28 40.63 7.55
CA PRO A 2 -13.01 39.53 8.17
C PRO A 2 -12.37 38.18 7.87
N HIS A 3 -12.41 37.31 8.88
CA HIS A 3 -12.07 35.90 8.80
C HIS A 3 -13.12 35.15 7.96
N GLU A 4 -12.72 34.56 6.83
CA GLU A 4 -13.57 33.63 6.10
C GLU A 4 -13.48 32.22 6.73
N LYS A 5 -14.66 31.72 7.08
CA LYS A 5 -14.96 30.45 7.74
C LYS A 5 -14.70 29.29 6.79
N TYR A 6 -13.97 28.28 7.24
CA TYR A 6 -13.83 27.00 6.54
C TYR A 6 -14.69 25.95 7.24
N TYR A 7 -15.94 25.84 6.81
CA TYR A 7 -16.80 24.66 7.00
C TYR A 7 -17.71 24.60 5.76
N ALA A 8 -17.58 23.55 4.97
CA ALA A 8 -18.46 23.30 3.84
C ALA A 8 -19.62 22.43 4.32
N SER A 9 -20.62 23.05 4.95
CA SER A 9 -21.94 22.49 5.24
C SER A 9 -22.95 23.63 5.47
N LYS A 10 -24.25 23.30 5.50
CA LYS A 10 -25.38 24.21 5.82
C LYS A 10 -25.07 25.19 6.97
N LYS A 11 -25.73 26.35 6.99
CA LYS A 11 -25.56 27.35 8.07
C LYS A 11 -25.89 26.73 9.42
N LYS A 12 -25.24 27.20 10.49
CA LYS A 12 -25.41 26.70 11.88
C LYS A 12 -26.89 26.62 12.26
N GLU A 13 -27.64 27.66 11.91
CA GLU A 13 -29.05 27.79 12.23
C GLU A 13 -29.88 26.71 11.53
N GLU A 14 -29.54 26.37 10.29
CA GLU A 14 -30.21 25.34 9.49
C GLU A 14 -29.92 23.92 10.01
N LEU A 15 -28.69 23.63 10.45
CA LEU A 15 -28.32 22.34 11.04
C LEU A 15 -29.03 22.08 12.37
N ILE A 16 -29.11 23.10 13.22
CA ILE A 16 -29.83 23.01 14.50
C ILE A 16 -31.33 22.84 14.25
N GLU A 17 -31.90 23.55 13.27
CA GLU A 17 -33.30 23.36 12.89
C GLU A 17 -33.60 21.96 12.35
N ASP A 18 -32.72 21.38 11.53
CA ASP A 18 -32.89 20.02 11.00
C ASP A 18 -32.92 18.98 12.14
N ILE A 19 -32.03 19.13 13.15
CA ILE A 19 -31.98 18.26 14.33
C ILE A 19 -33.24 18.40 15.19
N ILE A 20 -33.72 19.63 15.38
CA ILE A 20 -34.95 19.88 16.15
C ILE A 20 -36.16 19.27 15.42
N LYS A 21 -36.24 19.39 14.09
CA LYS A 21 -37.34 18.89 13.25
C LYS A 21 -37.35 17.36 13.09
N ASP A 22 -36.25 16.66 13.37
CA ASP A 22 -36.19 15.19 13.28
C ASP A 22 -37.11 14.51 14.31
N ARG A 23 -38.24 13.96 13.87
CA ARG A 23 -39.22 13.30 14.77
C ARG A 23 -38.79 11.90 15.22
N ARG A 24 -37.71 11.34 14.67
CA ARG A 24 -37.26 9.96 14.95
C ARG A 24 -36.29 9.85 16.13
N ARG A 25 -35.81 10.97 16.66
CA ARG A 25 -34.80 11.01 17.75
C ARG A 25 -35.40 11.48 19.07
N THR A 26 -34.83 10.97 20.17
CA THR A 26 -35.15 11.41 21.53
C THR A 26 -34.62 12.82 21.79
N SER A 27 -35.23 13.51 22.77
CA SER A 27 -34.87 14.88 23.16
C SER A 27 -33.43 14.98 23.67
N GLU A 28 -32.94 13.94 24.34
CA GLU A 28 -31.57 13.86 24.88
C GLU A 28 -30.53 13.79 23.75
N ALA A 29 -30.73 12.91 22.76
CA ALA A 29 -29.84 12.77 21.61
C ALA A 29 -29.79 14.06 20.77
N LYS A 30 -30.92 14.75 20.62
CA LYS A 30 -30.96 16.07 19.96
C LYS A 30 -30.14 17.12 20.70
N ASN A 31 -30.20 17.13 22.03
CA ASN A 31 -29.44 18.08 22.84
C ASN A 31 -27.94 17.80 22.79
N GLU A 32 -27.53 16.54 22.81
CA GLU A 32 -26.12 16.14 22.65
C GLU A 32 -25.55 16.60 21.30
N ASP A 33 -26.29 16.36 20.20
CA ASP A 33 -25.89 16.80 18.85
C ASP A 33 -25.79 18.34 18.74
N ILE A 34 -26.72 19.08 19.36
CA ILE A 34 -26.70 20.55 19.37
C ILE A 34 -25.50 21.06 20.17
N VAL A 35 -25.21 20.48 21.35
CA VAL A 35 -24.04 20.83 22.17
C VAL A 35 -22.75 20.55 21.42
N PHE A 36 -22.67 19.41 20.73
CA PHE A 36 -21.54 19.04 19.89
C PHE A 36 -21.32 20.07 18.77
N ILE A 37 -22.37 20.48 18.05
CA ILE A 37 -22.27 21.49 16.98
C ILE A 37 -21.81 22.84 17.53
N LEU A 38 -22.33 23.26 18.69
CA LEU A 38 -21.94 24.53 19.31
C LEU A 38 -20.48 24.52 19.76
N ASP A 39 -19.97 23.39 20.27
CA ASP A 39 -18.56 23.20 20.65
C ASP A 39 -17.61 23.19 19.44
N GLN A 40 -18.03 22.61 18.30
CA GLN A 40 -17.21 22.64 17.08
C GLN A 40 -17.04 24.05 16.49
N ILE A 41 -17.96 24.99 16.81
CA ILE A 41 -17.99 26.34 16.23
C ILE A 41 -17.45 27.41 17.20
N GLY A 42 -17.39 27.13 18.51
CA GLY A 42 -16.90 28.06 19.53
C GLY A 42 -15.41 28.41 19.42
N ASN A 43 -15.01 29.55 20.03
CA ASN A 43 -13.60 29.96 20.12
C ASN A 43 -12.80 28.99 20.99
N ARG A 44 -11.90 28.20 20.38
CA ARG A 44 -10.95 27.34 21.11
C ARG A 44 -9.75 28.16 21.59
N ILE A 45 -9.61 28.34 22.90
CA ILE A 45 -8.44 29.02 23.49
C ILE A 45 -7.29 28.00 23.62
N GLY A 46 -6.43 27.95 22.60
CA GLY A 46 -5.11 27.33 22.68
C GLY A 46 -4.03 28.39 22.52
N ARG A 47 -3.23 28.67 23.56
CA ARG A 47 -2.07 29.56 23.45
C ARG A 47 -0.90 28.82 22.79
N ILE A 48 -0.37 29.39 21.71
CA ILE A 48 0.87 28.96 21.04
C ILE A 48 1.91 30.08 21.19
N GLY A 49 3.12 29.72 21.62
CA GLY A 49 4.28 30.62 21.68
C GLY A 49 4.76 31.10 20.30
N THR A 50 5.69 32.06 20.33
CA THR A 50 6.07 33.02 19.27
C THR A 50 6.54 32.47 17.92
N ASN A 51 6.59 33.38 16.93
CA ASN A 51 6.91 33.18 15.50
C ASN A 51 7.99 32.14 15.19
N ASP A 52 7.62 31.16 14.36
CA ASP A 52 8.46 30.06 13.88
C ASP A 52 9.55 30.55 12.88
N LYS A 53 10.77 30.72 13.40
CA LYS A 53 11.96 31.09 12.63
C LYS A 53 12.39 30.01 11.61
N ARG A 54 11.93 28.76 11.76
CA ARG A 54 12.31 27.64 10.89
C ARG A 54 11.53 27.65 9.58
N PHE A 55 10.27 28.10 9.61
CA PHE A 55 9.45 28.28 8.42
C PHE A 55 9.97 29.42 7.52
N THR A 56 10.31 30.56 8.13
CA THR A 56 10.90 31.71 7.40
C THR A 56 12.26 31.36 6.78
N TYR A 57 13.08 30.53 7.42
CA TYR A 57 14.34 30.02 6.83
C TYR A 57 14.09 29.09 5.62
N THR A 58 13.07 28.23 5.70
CA THR A 58 12.72 27.29 4.63
C THR A 58 12.23 28.02 3.37
N ILE A 59 11.41 29.07 3.53
CA ILE A 59 10.97 29.92 2.42
C ILE A 59 12.15 30.65 1.78
N LYS A 60 13.06 31.23 2.57
CA LYS A 60 14.28 31.89 2.04
C LYS A 60 15.17 30.94 1.24
N ARG A 61 15.30 29.68 1.67
CA ARG A 61 16.08 28.66 0.93
C ARG A 61 15.41 28.24 -0.38
N SER A 62 14.09 28.10 -0.39
CA SER A 62 13.32 27.77 -1.60
C SER A 62 13.44 28.88 -2.65
N HIS A 63 13.36 30.14 -2.23
CA HIS A 63 13.50 31.29 -3.12
C HIS A 63 14.90 31.38 -3.74
N LYS A 64 15.96 31.05 -2.98
CA LYS A 64 17.35 31.07 -3.46
C LYS A 64 17.64 29.99 -4.50
N LYS A 65 17.00 28.81 -4.40
CA LYS A 65 17.08 27.73 -5.41
C LYS A 65 16.38 28.11 -6.72
N LEU A 66 15.25 28.79 -6.63
CA LEU A 66 14.49 29.22 -7.81
C LEU A 66 15.27 30.27 -8.62
N CYS A 67 15.92 31.22 -7.94
CA CYS A 67 16.81 32.19 -8.60
C CYS A 67 18.07 31.55 -9.21
N SER A 68 18.61 30.44 -8.66
CA SER A 68 19.78 29.78 -9.26
C SER A 68 19.44 28.93 -10.48
N MET A 69 18.23 28.37 -10.55
CA MET A 69 17.77 27.59 -11.72
C MET A 69 17.53 28.49 -12.93
N LEU A 70 16.92 29.66 -12.73
CA LEU A 70 16.73 30.68 -13.78
C LEU A 70 18.07 31.18 -14.37
N ASN A 71 19.12 31.29 -13.56
CA ASN A 71 20.45 31.69 -14.03
C ASN A 71 21.21 30.57 -14.78
N MET A 72 20.84 29.30 -14.61
CA MET A 72 21.41 28.18 -15.36
C MET A 72 20.79 28.04 -16.76
N GLU A 73 19.48 28.27 -16.90
CA GLU A 73 18.79 28.22 -18.20
C GLU A 73 19.32 29.30 -19.17
N ILE A 74 19.72 30.47 -18.67
CA ILE A 74 20.32 31.54 -19.49
C ILE A 74 21.71 31.15 -20.03
N LYS A 75 22.46 30.28 -19.34
CA LYS A 75 23.80 29.84 -19.78
C LYS A 75 23.79 28.70 -20.80
N VAL A 76 22.74 27.87 -20.82
CA VAL A 76 22.66 26.71 -21.72
C VAL A 76 22.33 27.10 -23.16
N ASN A 77 21.63 28.22 -23.39
CA ASN A 77 21.27 28.67 -24.74
C ASN A 77 22.43 29.24 -25.58
N ASN A 78 23.64 29.41 -25.02
CA ASN A 78 24.79 29.99 -25.73
C ASN A 78 25.83 28.97 -26.21
N GLY A 79 25.57 27.67 -26.13
CA GLY A 79 26.56 26.62 -26.41
C GLY A 79 26.08 25.50 -27.32
N ASN A 80 25.66 25.81 -28.55
CA ASN A 80 25.46 24.80 -29.59
C ASN A 80 26.68 24.71 -30.50
N ASN A 81 27.36 23.55 -30.53
CA ASN A 81 27.90 22.97 -31.77
C ASN A 81 28.49 21.54 -31.62
N LEU A 82 28.05 20.66 -32.53
CA LEU A 82 28.82 19.65 -33.31
C LEU A 82 28.99 18.17 -32.82
N TYR A 83 28.24 17.25 -33.49
CA TYR A 83 28.47 15.83 -33.96
C TYR A 83 29.13 14.77 -33.00
N SER A 84 28.91 13.44 -33.04
CA SER A 84 28.55 12.46 -34.09
C SER A 84 27.98 11.15 -33.48
N LEU A 85 27.22 10.36 -34.26
CA LEU A 85 26.86 8.95 -34.02
C LEU A 85 28.08 8.01 -34.13
N GLU A 86 28.12 6.92 -33.37
CA GLU A 86 28.52 5.58 -33.86
C GLU A 86 27.78 4.44 -33.13
N ASN A 87 27.28 3.48 -33.92
CA ASN A 87 26.71 2.19 -33.52
C ASN A 87 27.84 1.16 -33.33
N SER A 88 27.68 0.24 -32.37
CA SER A 88 28.29 -1.08 -32.48
C SER A 88 27.46 -2.16 -31.78
N SER A 89 27.20 -3.22 -32.55
CA SER A 89 26.55 -4.46 -32.17
C SER A 89 27.59 -5.46 -31.66
N SER A 90 27.28 -6.22 -30.60
CA SER A 90 27.99 -7.46 -30.29
C SER A 90 27.02 -8.52 -29.76
N SER A 91 26.89 -9.59 -30.54
CA SER A 91 26.31 -10.89 -30.18
C SER A 91 27.21 -11.66 -29.23
N ASP A 92 26.66 -12.35 -28.23
CA ASP A 92 27.35 -13.44 -27.55
C ASP A 92 26.39 -14.61 -27.29
N ASN A 93 26.80 -15.77 -27.78
CA ASN A 93 26.19 -17.08 -27.62
C ASN A 93 26.55 -17.68 -26.24
N ASN A 94 25.67 -18.50 -25.65
CA ASN A 94 26.09 -19.58 -24.76
C ASN A 94 25.07 -20.72 -24.72
N SER A 95 25.52 -21.88 -25.22
CA SER A 95 25.10 -23.28 -25.01
C SER A 95 25.06 -23.67 -23.53
N ASP A 96 24.43 -24.72 -23.00
CA ASP A 96 23.58 -25.86 -23.42
C ASP A 96 22.99 -26.41 -22.10
N CYS A 97 21.97 -27.28 -22.16
CA CYS A 97 21.80 -28.50 -21.32
C CYS A 97 20.39 -29.09 -21.56
N GLU A 98 20.27 -29.97 -22.56
CA GLU A 98 19.03 -30.69 -22.88
C GLU A 98 19.02 -32.07 -22.19
N TYR A 99 17.96 -32.39 -21.45
CA TYR A 99 17.72 -33.72 -20.89
C TYR A 99 16.78 -34.48 -21.83
N VAL A 100 17.31 -35.45 -22.59
CA VAL A 100 16.53 -36.30 -23.49
C VAL A 100 16.15 -37.59 -22.77
N ALA A 101 14.86 -37.73 -22.45
CA ALA A 101 14.28 -39.01 -22.07
C ALA A 101 13.63 -39.64 -23.31
N ASP A 102 14.18 -40.78 -23.76
CA ASP A 102 13.62 -41.58 -24.85
C ASP A 102 12.28 -42.19 -24.44
N ILE A 103 11.18 -41.54 -24.85
CA ILE A 103 9.85 -42.13 -24.83
C ILE A 103 9.58 -42.72 -26.22
N LYS A 104 9.69 -44.05 -26.35
CA LYS A 104 9.08 -44.75 -27.49
C LYS A 104 7.56 -44.59 -27.40
N LYS A 105 7.01 -43.62 -28.15
CA LYS A 105 5.56 -43.51 -28.39
C LYS A 105 5.25 -44.15 -29.74
N GLU A 106 4.52 -45.25 -29.71
CA GLU A 106 3.72 -45.68 -30.85
C GLU A 106 2.85 -44.50 -31.28
N GLN A 107 3.08 -43.97 -32.48
CA GLN A 107 2.24 -42.91 -33.04
C GLN A 107 0.94 -43.53 -33.52
N SER A 108 -0.03 -43.68 -32.62
CA SER A 108 -1.42 -43.65 -33.03
C SER A 108 -1.65 -42.28 -33.67
N THR A 109 -1.91 -42.22 -34.97
CA THR A 109 -2.24 -40.99 -35.68
C THR A 109 -3.61 -40.49 -35.25
N SER A 110 -3.68 -39.86 -34.08
CA SER A 110 -4.85 -39.13 -33.63
C SER A 110 -4.98 -37.85 -34.45
N VAL A 111 -5.96 -37.80 -35.35
CA VAL A 111 -6.26 -36.60 -36.14
C VAL A 111 -6.84 -35.53 -35.21
N VAL A 112 -6.12 -34.44 -34.99
CA VAL A 112 -6.60 -33.30 -34.21
C VAL A 112 -7.25 -32.28 -35.14
N LEU A 113 -8.58 -32.15 -35.03
CA LEU A 113 -9.34 -31.16 -35.79
C LEU A 113 -9.26 -29.79 -35.11
N LEU A 114 -8.49 -28.87 -35.70
CA LEU A 114 -8.42 -27.49 -35.23
C LEU A 114 -9.61 -26.67 -35.77
N PRO A 115 -10.37 -25.99 -34.91
CA PRO A 115 -11.49 -25.18 -35.37
C PRO A 115 -10.99 -23.94 -36.13
N LYS A 116 -11.65 -23.56 -37.23
CA LYS A 116 -11.28 -22.38 -38.05
C LYS A 116 -11.24 -21.07 -37.25
N ASN A 117 -12.00 -20.99 -36.16
CA ASN A 117 -12.05 -19.84 -35.25
C ASN A 117 -11.21 -20.04 -33.96
N ILE A 118 -10.18 -20.88 -33.99
CA ILE A 118 -9.31 -21.19 -32.84
C ILE A 118 -8.75 -19.93 -32.16
N LEU A 119 -8.42 -18.91 -32.94
CA LEU A 119 -7.95 -17.61 -32.44
C LEU A 119 -8.98 -16.97 -31.50
N LYS A 120 -10.27 -17.04 -31.84
CA LYS A 120 -11.38 -16.54 -31.00
C LYS A 120 -11.61 -17.39 -29.77
N LYS A 121 -11.51 -18.71 -29.90
CA LYS A 121 -11.70 -19.63 -28.76
C LYS A 121 -10.59 -19.50 -27.71
N THR A 122 -9.38 -19.18 -28.12
CA THR A 122 -8.20 -19.08 -27.24
C THR A 122 -7.92 -17.66 -26.75
N ALA A 123 -8.62 -16.64 -27.27
CA ALA A 123 -8.36 -15.24 -26.95
C ALA A 123 -8.55 -14.90 -25.46
N LEU A 124 -9.60 -15.42 -24.82
CA LEU A 124 -9.83 -15.17 -23.39
C LEU A 124 -8.65 -15.69 -22.54
N THR A 125 -8.21 -16.92 -22.81
CA THR A 125 -7.08 -17.55 -22.12
C THR A 125 -5.78 -16.80 -22.40
N ALA A 126 -5.53 -16.44 -23.67
CA ALA A 126 -4.32 -15.71 -24.04
C ALA A 126 -4.20 -14.37 -23.31
N ILE A 127 -5.31 -13.65 -23.15
CA ILE A 127 -5.35 -12.39 -22.39
C ILE A 127 -5.13 -12.65 -20.90
N GLY A 128 -5.80 -13.67 -20.34
CA GLY A 128 -5.64 -14.05 -18.92
C GLY A 128 -4.20 -14.41 -18.55
N GLU A 129 -3.47 -15.04 -19.46
CA GLU A 129 -2.05 -15.39 -19.31
C GLU A 129 -1.09 -14.25 -19.69
N GLY A 130 -1.60 -13.07 -20.07
CA GLY A 130 -0.78 -11.90 -20.38
C GLY A 130 -0.03 -11.98 -21.72
N LEU A 131 -0.48 -12.80 -22.66
CA LEU A 131 0.10 -12.86 -24.01
C LEU A 131 -0.26 -11.60 -24.80
N SER A 132 0.74 -10.96 -25.41
CA SER A 132 0.48 -9.89 -26.37
C SER A 132 -0.26 -10.44 -27.61
N VAL A 133 -1.01 -9.57 -28.29
CA VAL A 133 -1.74 -9.92 -29.52
C VAL A 133 -0.83 -10.60 -30.56
N ARG A 134 0.43 -10.13 -30.66
CA ARG A 134 1.43 -10.71 -31.57
C ARG A 134 1.88 -12.10 -31.12
N GLN A 135 2.15 -12.27 -29.82
CA GLN A 135 2.52 -13.58 -29.25
C GLN A 135 1.37 -14.59 -29.41
N HIS A 136 0.14 -14.19 -29.11
CA HIS A 136 -1.03 -15.05 -29.29
C HIS A 136 -1.20 -15.48 -30.75
N THR A 137 -1.10 -14.53 -31.69
CA THR A 137 -1.15 -14.81 -33.13
C THR A 137 -0.03 -15.79 -33.54
N ALA A 138 1.21 -15.54 -33.10
CA ALA A 138 2.36 -16.37 -33.43
C ALA A 138 2.25 -17.80 -32.87
N ILE A 139 1.78 -17.95 -31.63
CA ILE A 139 1.56 -19.26 -31.01
C ILE A 139 0.46 -20.04 -31.74
N VAL A 140 -0.66 -19.40 -32.07
CA VAL A 140 -1.74 -20.09 -32.81
C VAL A 140 -1.28 -20.47 -34.21
N ALA A 141 -0.54 -19.60 -34.90
CA ALA A 141 0.01 -19.89 -36.22
C ALA A 141 1.03 -21.05 -36.19
N SER A 142 1.93 -21.07 -35.20
CA SER A 142 2.92 -22.14 -35.05
C SER A 142 2.27 -23.48 -34.72
N VAL A 143 1.23 -23.51 -33.89
CA VAL A 143 0.46 -24.72 -33.61
C VAL A 143 -0.18 -25.27 -34.89
N ILE A 144 -0.75 -24.42 -35.74
CA ILE A 144 -1.37 -24.84 -37.01
C ILE A 144 -0.32 -25.40 -37.97
N ALA A 145 0.79 -24.67 -38.16
CA ALA A 145 1.88 -25.09 -39.05
C ALA A 145 2.49 -26.42 -38.60
N ASN A 146 2.79 -26.59 -37.30
CA ASN A 146 3.34 -27.82 -36.75
C ASN A 146 2.33 -28.98 -36.73
N SER A 147 1.04 -28.69 -36.81
CA SER A 147 -0.03 -29.71 -36.94
C SER A 147 -0.28 -30.13 -38.40
N GLY A 148 0.53 -29.64 -39.36
CA GLY A 148 0.37 -29.92 -40.79
C GLY A 148 -0.77 -29.15 -41.46
N GLY A 149 -1.33 -28.14 -40.78
CA GLY A 149 -2.36 -27.26 -41.32
C GLY A 149 -1.77 -26.05 -42.05
N ASP A 150 -2.43 -25.64 -43.14
CA ASP A 150 -2.09 -24.40 -43.83
C ASP A 150 -2.71 -23.20 -43.10
N VAL A 151 -1.85 -22.28 -42.64
CA VAL A 151 -2.24 -21.07 -41.90
C VAL A 151 -3.17 -20.17 -42.72
N THR A 152 -3.09 -20.18 -44.06
CA THR A 152 -3.93 -19.35 -44.92
C THR A 152 -5.41 -19.74 -44.87
N ASN A 153 -5.71 -20.99 -44.50
CA ASN A 153 -7.07 -21.48 -44.32
C ASN A 153 -7.74 -20.98 -43.03
N PHE A 154 -6.99 -20.26 -42.18
CA PHE A 154 -7.47 -19.72 -40.91
C PHE A 154 -7.43 -18.19 -40.95
N ALA A 155 -8.42 -17.55 -40.30
CA ALA A 155 -8.46 -16.11 -40.16
C ALA A 155 -7.46 -15.63 -39.08
N ILE A 156 -6.16 -15.74 -39.38
CA ILE A 156 -5.08 -15.46 -38.45
C ILE A 156 -4.26 -14.29 -38.98
N SER A 157 -4.54 -13.12 -38.41
CA SER A 157 -3.72 -11.93 -38.58
C SER A 157 -3.67 -11.16 -37.27
N SER A 158 -2.64 -10.34 -37.09
CA SER A 158 -2.51 -9.48 -35.90
C SER A 158 -3.74 -8.59 -35.70
N SER A 159 -4.28 -8.02 -36.78
CA SER A 159 -5.51 -7.22 -36.74
C SER A 159 -6.74 -8.03 -36.35
N THR A 160 -6.83 -9.29 -36.83
CA THR A 160 -7.94 -10.18 -36.43
C THR A 160 -7.84 -10.55 -34.97
N ALA A 161 -6.65 -10.89 -34.49
CA ALA A 161 -6.39 -11.18 -33.08
C ALA A 161 -6.73 -9.98 -32.19
N PHE A 162 -6.37 -8.77 -32.60
CA PHE A 162 -6.72 -7.54 -31.89
C PHE A 162 -8.24 -7.36 -31.76
N ARG A 163 -8.98 -7.44 -32.87
CA ARG A 163 -10.44 -7.29 -32.88
C ARG A 163 -11.14 -8.36 -32.04
N VAL A 164 -10.65 -9.60 -32.12
CA VAL A 164 -11.17 -10.72 -31.33
C VAL A 164 -10.91 -10.51 -29.83
N ALA A 165 -9.70 -10.05 -29.47
CA ALA A 165 -9.38 -9.72 -28.09
C ALA A 165 -10.29 -8.62 -27.55
N GLU A 166 -10.51 -7.55 -28.32
CA GLU A 166 -11.41 -6.44 -27.97
C GLU A 166 -12.86 -6.90 -27.81
N GLU A 167 -13.36 -7.77 -28.69
CA GLU A 167 -14.71 -8.35 -28.59
C GLU A 167 -14.87 -9.16 -27.30
N VAL A 168 -13.90 -10.02 -26.97
CA VAL A 168 -13.91 -10.85 -25.75
C VAL A 168 -13.85 -9.97 -24.50
N VAL A 169 -12.97 -8.99 -24.46
CA VAL A 169 -12.85 -8.04 -23.33
C VAL A 169 -14.15 -7.25 -23.14
N THR A 170 -14.78 -6.81 -24.23
CA THR A 170 -16.05 -6.08 -24.16
C THR A 170 -17.16 -6.94 -23.59
N LYS A 171 -17.28 -8.20 -24.04
CA LYS A 171 -18.26 -9.16 -23.50
C LYS A 171 -18.03 -9.47 -22.03
N GLU A 172 -16.79 -9.67 -21.60
CA GLU A 172 -16.48 -9.89 -20.17
C GLU A 172 -16.75 -8.64 -19.34
N ARG A 173 -16.43 -7.45 -19.85
CA ARG A 173 -16.79 -6.18 -19.19
C ARG A 173 -18.29 -6.05 -18.98
N GLU A 174 -19.11 -6.39 -19.97
CA GLU A 174 -20.57 -6.35 -19.85
C GLU A 174 -21.09 -7.32 -18.78
N LYS A 175 -20.52 -8.53 -18.71
CA LYS A 175 -20.85 -9.50 -17.66
C LYS A 175 -20.51 -8.98 -16.27
N ILE A 176 -19.30 -8.44 -16.08
CA ILE A 176 -18.86 -7.86 -14.81
C ILE A 176 -19.77 -6.68 -14.43
N LYS A 177 -20.07 -5.79 -15.38
CA LYS A 177 -20.96 -4.66 -15.16
C LYS A 177 -22.34 -5.12 -14.69
N LYS A 178 -22.92 -6.12 -15.37
CA LYS A 178 -24.22 -6.68 -14.99
C LYS A 178 -24.17 -7.28 -13.57
N HIS A 179 -23.16 -8.10 -13.28
CA HIS A 179 -22.95 -8.69 -11.95
C HIS A 179 -22.90 -7.64 -10.85
N VAL A 180 -22.06 -6.61 -11.01
CA VAL A 180 -21.92 -5.53 -10.02
C VAL A 180 -23.23 -4.75 -9.88
N THR A 181 -23.91 -4.41 -10.98
CA THR A 181 -25.19 -3.67 -10.92
C THR A 181 -26.29 -4.50 -10.24
N ASP A 182 -26.36 -5.80 -10.50
CA ASP A 182 -27.34 -6.70 -9.87
C ASP A 182 -27.06 -6.81 -8.35
N LEU A 183 -25.79 -6.94 -7.97
CA LEU A 183 -25.36 -6.96 -6.58
C LEU A 183 -25.76 -5.66 -5.86
N VAL A 184 -25.46 -4.50 -6.46
CA VAL A 184 -25.81 -3.15 -5.97
C VAL A 184 -27.33 -2.92 -5.86
N LYS A 185 -28.14 -3.59 -6.68
CA LYS A 185 -29.61 -3.53 -6.58
C LYS A 185 -30.15 -4.46 -5.49
N SER A 186 -29.54 -5.61 -5.30
CA SER A 186 -29.97 -6.61 -4.31
C SER A 186 -29.58 -6.25 -2.88
N SER A 187 -28.44 -5.59 -2.70
CA SER A 187 -27.94 -5.20 -1.38
C SER A 187 -28.67 -3.97 -0.85
N SER A 188 -29.05 -4.03 0.42
CA SER A 188 -29.48 -2.86 1.20
C SER A 188 -28.37 -2.29 2.08
N LEU A 189 -27.17 -2.87 2.05
CA LEU A 189 -26.07 -2.47 2.90
C LEU A 189 -25.28 -1.29 2.30
N PRO A 190 -24.56 -0.53 3.14
CA PRO A 190 -23.71 0.56 2.66
C PRO A 190 -22.60 0.07 1.72
N ILE A 191 -22.36 0.83 0.66
CA ILE A 191 -21.27 0.62 -0.27
C ILE A 191 -20.07 1.43 0.18
N ILE A 192 -18.94 0.76 0.31
CA ILE A 192 -17.67 1.36 0.69
C ILE A 192 -16.73 1.32 -0.52
N LEU A 193 -16.26 2.48 -0.97
CA LEU A 193 -15.26 2.59 -2.03
C LEU A 193 -13.88 2.28 -1.46
N HIS A 194 -13.05 1.55 -2.18
CA HIS A 194 -11.63 1.39 -1.90
C HIS A 194 -10.85 1.85 -3.12
N PHE A 195 -9.82 2.67 -2.92
CA PHE A 195 -8.95 3.06 -4.03
C PHE A 195 -7.48 3.09 -3.62
N ASP A 196 -6.63 2.58 -4.50
CA ASP A 196 -5.19 2.51 -4.32
C ASP A 196 -4.47 2.86 -5.63
N GLY A 197 -3.43 3.70 -5.53
CA GLY A 197 -2.66 4.19 -6.67
C GLY A 197 -1.34 3.47 -6.78
N LYS A 198 -0.97 3.04 -8.00
CA LYS A 198 0.29 2.37 -8.25
C LYS A 198 0.89 2.76 -9.58
N ILE A 199 2.19 3.07 -9.57
CA ILE A 199 2.97 3.26 -10.78
C ILE A 199 3.28 1.88 -11.37
N VAL A 200 2.80 1.66 -12.60
CA VAL A 200 3.02 0.43 -13.38
C VAL A 200 3.88 0.78 -14.58
N LYS A 201 4.80 -0.11 -14.93
CA LYS A 201 5.59 0.01 -16.15
C LYS A 201 4.88 -0.75 -17.26
N GLU A 202 4.54 -0.05 -18.34
CA GLU A 202 3.84 -0.62 -19.48
C GLU A 202 4.66 -0.42 -20.75
N PHE A 203 4.85 -1.50 -21.50
CA PHE A 203 5.53 -1.47 -22.79
C PHE A 203 4.50 -1.25 -23.88
N THR A 204 4.50 -0.06 -24.49
CA THR A 204 3.64 0.26 -25.63
C THR A 204 4.53 0.67 -26.82
N SER A 205 4.31 0.05 -27.97
CA SER A 205 5.03 0.39 -29.22
C SER A 205 6.57 0.36 -29.11
N GLY A 206 7.12 -0.52 -28.27
CA GLY A 206 8.56 -0.65 -28.04
C GLY A 206 9.16 0.36 -27.06
N ILE A 207 8.33 1.22 -26.43
CA ILE A 207 8.74 2.19 -25.43
C ILE A 207 8.15 1.79 -24.06
N GLU A 208 8.98 1.83 -23.02
CA GLU A 208 8.55 1.62 -21.64
C GLU A 208 7.99 2.93 -21.07
N HIS A 209 6.70 2.94 -20.77
CA HIS A 209 6.02 4.06 -20.13
C HIS A 209 5.82 3.74 -18.64
N GLN A 210 6.17 4.68 -17.76
CA GLN A 210 5.71 4.65 -16.37
C GLN A 210 4.35 5.33 -16.29
N LEU A 211 3.31 4.54 -16.06
CA LEU A 211 1.94 5.01 -16.00
C LEU A 211 1.42 4.87 -14.58
N ASP A 212 0.78 5.93 -14.09
CA ASP A 212 0.06 5.86 -12.83
C ASP A 212 -1.31 5.21 -13.09
N ARG A 213 -1.62 4.19 -12.30
CA ARG A 213 -2.84 3.38 -12.39
C ARG A 213 -3.56 3.47 -11.06
N LEU A 214 -4.87 3.70 -11.11
CA LEU A 214 -5.71 3.74 -9.92
C LEU A 214 -6.57 2.49 -9.88
N ALA A 215 -6.32 1.58 -8.95
CA ALA A 215 -7.21 0.46 -8.71
C ALA A 215 -8.40 0.94 -7.87
N VAL A 216 -9.61 0.74 -8.38
CA VAL A 216 -10.85 1.18 -7.73
C VAL A 216 -11.74 -0.03 -7.50
N PHE A 217 -12.04 -0.31 -6.24
CA PHE A 217 -12.90 -1.40 -5.80
C PHE A 217 -14.07 -0.86 -5.00
N ILE A 218 -15.14 -1.64 -4.92
CA ILE A 218 -16.20 -1.44 -3.94
C ILE A 218 -16.27 -2.64 -3.03
N ARG A 219 -16.72 -2.39 -1.81
CA ARG A 219 -17.12 -3.43 -0.88
C ARG A 219 -18.60 -3.31 -0.61
N ILE A 220 -19.30 -4.43 -0.77
CA ILE A 220 -20.76 -4.55 -0.68
C ILE A 220 -21.11 -5.98 -0.27
N ASP A 221 -21.99 -6.14 0.72
CA ASP A 221 -22.38 -7.45 1.30
C ASP A 221 -21.20 -8.38 1.65
N GLY A 222 -20.10 -7.79 2.14
CA GLY A 222 -18.89 -8.53 2.49
C GLY A 222 -18.03 -8.98 1.30
N GLN A 223 -18.48 -8.76 0.07
CA GLN A 223 -17.76 -9.04 -1.17
C GLN A 223 -16.99 -7.80 -1.65
N SER A 224 -15.86 -8.01 -2.31
CA SER A 224 -15.03 -6.95 -2.89
C SER A 224 -15.03 -7.09 -4.41
N GLU A 225 -15.50 -6.06 -5.10
CA GLU A 225 -15.65 -6.04 -6.56
C GLU A 225 -14.75 -4.96 -7.18
N LEU A 226 -13.98 -5.33 -8.21
CA LEU A 226 -13.12 -4.39 -8.92
C LEU A 226 -13.95 -3.63 -9.97
N LEU A 227 -14.06 -2.31 -9.82
CA LEU A 227 -14.71 -1.45 -10.82
C LEU A 227 -13.78 -1.17 -12.02
N GLY A 228 -12.49 -1.03 -11.76
CA GLY A 228 -11.51 -0.86 -12.82
C GLY A 228 -10.13 -0.43 -12.32
N VAL A 229 -9.17 -0.46 -13.26
CA VAL A 229 -7.79 0.00 -13.06
C VAL A 229 -7.43 1.09 -14.11
N PRO A 230 -8.14 2.23 -14.11
CA PRO A 230 -7.91 3.31 -15.08
C PRO A 230 -6.50 3.90 -15.01
N HIS A 231 -6.02 4.34 -16.17
CA HIS A 231 -4.82 5.17 -16.28
C HIS A 231 -5.12 6.59 -15.82
N LEU A 232 -4.20 7.17 -15.05
CA LEU A 232 -4.24 8.56 -14.64
C LEU A 232 -3.24 9.39 -15.47
N SER A 233 -3.73 10.46 -16.11
CA SER A 233 -2.86 11.43 -16.79
C SER A 233 -1.95 12.20 -15.83
N SER A 234 -2.33 12.28 -14.55
CA SER A 234 -1.51 12.80 -13.46
C SER A 234 -1.96 12.23 -12.12
N SER A 235 -1.04 12.12 -11.17
CA SER A 235 -1.28 11.62 -9.82
C SER A 235 -1.97 12.63 -8.88
N THR A 236 -2.61 13.67 -9.43
CA THR A 236 -3.25 14.70 -8.61
C THR A 236 -4.58 14.22 -8.04
N GLY A 237 -4.98 14.76 -6.88
CA GLY A 237 -6.24 14.41 -6.25
C GLY A 237 -7.47 14.74 -7.09
N GLU A 238 -7.38 15.72 -7.99
CA GLU A 238 -8.47 16.06 -8.92
C GLU A 238 -8.64 15.01 -10.02
N THR A 239 -7.53 14.58 -10.65
CA THR A 239 -7.55 13.54 -11.68
C THR A 239 -8.08 12.23 -11.11
N GLN A 240 -7.61 11.84 -9.92
CA GLN A 240 -8.09 10.65 -9.23
C GLN A 240 -9.60 10.75 -8.90
N LYS A 241 -10.05 11.86 -8.32
CA LYS A 241 -11.49 12.10 -8.04
C LYS A 241 -12.34 11.98 -9.30
N ASN A 242 -11.98 12.66 -10.38
CA ASN A 242 -12.75 12.63 -11.63
C ASN A 242 -12.80 11.23 -12.25
N THR A 243 -11.73 10.46 -12.07
CA THR A 243 -11.64 9.08 -12.56
C THR A 243 -12.55 8.15 -11.74
N ILE A 244 -12.55 8.31 -10.41
CA ILE A 244 -13.45 7.57 -9.50
C ILE A 244 -14.91 7.89 -9.84
N ILE A 245 -15.27 9.17 -9.97
CA ILE A 245 -16.65 9.59 -10.28
C ILE A 245 -17.13 9.00 -11.61
N LYS A 246 -16.29 9.01 -12.64
CA LYS A 246 -16.62 8.36 -13.93
C LYS A 246 -16.95 6.89 -13.76
N LEU A 247 -16.17 6.14 -12.96
CA LEU A 247 -16.47 4.74 -12.66
C LEU A 247 -17.76 4.61 -11.85
N LEU A 248 -17.98 5.44 -10.83
CA LEU A 248 -19.20 5.40 -10.02
C LEU A 248 -20.46 5.62 -10.85
N HIS A 249 -20.46 6.54 -11.81
CA HIS A 249 -21.59 6.73 -12.74
C HIS A 249 -21.72 5.57 -13.75
N GLN A 250 -20.61 5.02 -14.24
CA GLN A 250 -20.66 3.89 -15.18
C GLN A 250 -21.35 2.66 -14.58
N PHE A 251 -21.23 2.46 -13.26
CA PHE A 251 -21.82 1.34 -12.53
C PHE A 251 -23.10 1.70 -11.77
N ASP A 252 -23.58 2.94 -11.85
CA ASP A 252 -24.80 3.43 -11.16
C ASP A 252 -24.73 3.33 -9.62
N ILE A 253 -23.58 3.72 -9.06
CA ILE A 253 -23.25 3.59 -7.62
C ILE A 253 -23.11 4.95 -6.92
N PHE A 254 -23.00 6.04 -7.67
CA PHE A 254 -22.68 7.37 -7.16
C PHE A 254 -23.54 7.78 -5.94
N ASP A 255 -24.85 7.64 -6.04
CA ASP A 255 -25.81 8.01 -4.98
C ASP A 255 -25.87 7.01 -3.81
N LYS A 256 -25.31 5.81 -4.01
CA LYS A 256 -25.31 4.72 -3.03
C LYS A 256 -24.02 4.61 -2.25
N LEU A 257 -23.04 5.47 -2.46
CA LEU A 257 -21.78 5.44 -1.72
C LEU A 257 -21.93 5.98 -0.29
N GLN A 258 -21.44 5.32 0.76
CA GLN A 258 -21.49 5.86 2.14
C GLN A 258 -20.13 5.97 2.81
N GLY A 259 -19.09 5.32 2.28
CA GLY A 259 -17.74 5.45 2.82
C GLY A 259 -16.66 5.26 1.77
N CYS A 260 -15.44 5.66 2.11
CA CYS A 260 -14.28 5.32 1.31
C CYS A 260 -13.06 4.94 2.18
N VAL A 261 -12.33 3.94 1.74
CA VAL A 261 -11.06 3.48 2.28
C VAL A 261 -9.94 3.95 1.36
N PHE A 262 -8.92 4.56 1.96
CA PHE A 262 -7.83 5.19 1.22
C PHE A 262 -6.52 5.13 2.01
N ASP A 263 -5.41 5.24 1.29
CA ASP A 263 -4.10 5.38 1.88
C ASP A 263 -3.86 6.80 2.38
N THR A 264 -3.11 6.94 3.48
CA THR A 264 -2.94 8.20 4.22
C THR A 264 -1.97 9.21 3.56
N ILE A 265 -1.76 9.10 2.25
CA ILE A 265 -0.89 10.01 1.49
C ILE A 265 -1.60 11.35 1.31
N SER A 266 -0.84 12.44 1.29
CA SER A 266 -1.36 13.82 1.15
C SER A 266 -2.23 14.05 -0.09
N VAL A 267 -2.02 13.30 -1.17
CA VAL A 267 -2.86 13.32 -2.38
C VAL A 267 -4.29 12.87 -2.06
N ASN A 268 -4.47 11.91 -1.15
CA ASN A 268 -5.77 11.38 -0.77
C ASN A 268 -6.39 12.19 0.38
N THR A 269 -5.56 12.56 1.37
CA THR A 269 -6.00 13.15 2.65
C THR A 269 -5.88 14.68 2.75
N GLY A 270 -5.29 15.33 1.75
CA GLY A 270 -4.99 16.77 1.80
C GLY A 270 -6.23 17.62 2.07
N ASN A 271 -6.18 18.44 3.12
CA ASN A 271 -7.31 19.24 3.62
C ASN A 271 -8.01 20.18 2.62
N LYS A 272 -7.36 20.53 1.51
CA LYS A 272 -7.91 21.42 0.46
C LYS A 272 -7.99 20.78 -0.92
N LYS A 273 -7.10 19.83 -1.21
CA LYS A 273 -6.89 19.28 -2.56
C LYS A 273 -6.91 17.76 -2.59
N GLY A 274 -7.15 17.11 -1.46
CA GLY A 274 -7.17 15.66 -1.34
C GLY A 274 -8.38 15.05 -2.05
N VAL A 275 -8.20 13.82 -2.55
CA VAL A 275 -9.28 13.05 -3.19
C VAL A 275 -10.52 12.98 -2.29
N CYS A 276 -10.36 12.68 -1.01
CA CYS A 276 -11.48 12.45 -0.10
C CYS A 276 -12.37 13.68 0.06
N ILE A 277 -11.77 14.86 0.24
CA ILE A 277 -12.51 16.11 0.42
C ILE A 277 -13.18 16.54 -0.89
N ARG A 278 -12.53 16.29 -2.02
CA ARG A 278 -13.13 16.53 -3.34
C ARG A 278 -14.32 15.61 -3.61
N LEU A 279 -14.22 14.33 -3.21
CA LEU A 279 -15.34 13.39 -3.30
C LEU A 279 -16.51 13.80 -2.42
N VAL A 280 -16.25 14.17 -1.15
CA VAL A 280 -17.29 14.67 -0.25
C VAL A 280 -17.98 15.91 -0.81
N ALA A 281 -17.20 16.86 -1.34
CA ALA A 281 -17.72 18.09 -1.93
C ALA A 281 -18.59 17.81 -3.18
N GLU A 282 -18.24 16.82 -3.99
CA GLU A 282 -19.00 16.50 -5.19
C GLU A 282 -20.25 15.64 -4.91
N LEU A 283 -20.18 14.75 -3.93
CA LEU A 283 -21.34 13.96 -3.50
C LEU A 283 -22.37 14.81 -2.74
N ASP A 284 -21.99 16.01 -2.29
CA ASP A 284 -22.79 16.93 -1.47
C ASP A 284 -23.46 16.27 -0.25
N ARG A 285 -22.73 15.32 0.37
CA ARG A 285 -23.20 14.60 1.56
C ARG A 285 -22.04 14.03 2.38
N PRO A 286 -22.27 13.72 3.67
CA PRO A 286 -21.26 13.10 4.51
C PRO A 286 -20.81 11.74 3.96
N LEU A 287 -19.50 11.52 3.91
CA LEU A 287 -18.88 10.26 3.53
C LEU A 287 -18.03 9.76 4.70
N LEU A 288 -18.19 8.49 5.08
CA LEU A 288 -17.35 7.88 6.11
C LEU A 288 -15.92 7.68 5.58
N LEU A 289 -14.98 8.45 6.10
CA LEU A 289 -13.58 8.40 5.69
C LEU A 289 -12.81 7.38 6.53
N LEU A 290 -12.38 6.29 5.90
CA LEU A 290 -11.72 5.16 6.54
C LEU A 290 -10.25 5.09 6.12
N ALA A 291 -9.38 5.79 6.83
CA ALA A 291 -7.95 5.72 6.59
C ALA A 291 -7.42 4.27 6.76
N CYS A 292 -6.59 3.82 5.82
CA CYS A 292 -5.99 2.48 5.86
C CYS A 292 -5.12 2.31 7.11
N ARG A 293 -5.52 1.35 7.97
CA ARG A 293 -4.84 1.11 9.26
C ARG A 293 -3.44 0.52 9.11
N HIS A 294 -3.21 -0.31 8.09
CA HIS A 294 -1.85 -0.76 7.77
C HIS A 294 -0.93 0.43 7.49
N HIS A 295 -1.38 1.39 6.68
CA HIS A 295 -0.60 2.59 6.40
C HIS A 295 -0.35 3.42 7.66
N ILE A 296 -1.35 3.57 8.56
CA ILE A 296 -1.16 4.28 9.84
C ILE A 296 -0.06 3.61 10.68
N TYR A 297 -0.11 2.29 10.86
CA TYR A 297 0.91 1.59 11.66
C TYR A 297 2.29 1.58 10.99
N GLU A 298 2.35 1.52 9.67
CA GLU A 298 3.59 1.73 8.93
C GLU A 298 4.19 3.12 9.19
N ARG A 299 3.37 4.16 9.37
CA ARG A 299 3.88 5.48 9.78
C ARG A 299 4.51 5.44 11.17
N HIS A 300 3.95 4.71 12.12
CA HIS A 300 4.51 4.65 13.48
C HIS A 300 5.92 4.04 13.52
N ILE A 301 6.15 2.91 12.84
CA ILE A 301 7.49 2.32 12.77
C ILE A 301 8.49 3.23 12.03
N ILE A 302 8.04 3.96 11.00
CA ILE A 302 8.88 4.98 10.34
C ILE A 302 9.29 6.07 11.31
N HIS A 303 8.35 6.57 12.10
CA HIS A 303 8.61 7.65 13.04
C HIS A 303 9.65 7.24 14.09
N CYS A 304 9.56 6.03 14.62
CA CYS A 304 10.59 5.45 15.49
C CYS A 304 11.92 5.30 14.75
N TRP A 305 11.91 4.82 13.51
CA TRP A 305 13.14 4.61 12.74
C TRP A 305 13.87 5.90 12.34
N ASN A 306 13.12 6.99 12.11
CA ASN A 306 13.65 8.27 11.62
C ASN A 306 14.68 8.93 12.56
N ILE A 307 14.75 8.49 13.82
CA ILE A 307 15.77 8.96 14.77
C ILE A 307 17.17 8.39 14.46
N TYR A 308 17.24 7.27 13.74
CA TYR A 308 18.50 6.62 13.40
C TYR A 308 19.05 7.09 12.03
N PRO A 309 20.38 7.19 11.86
CA PRO A 309 21.07 7.49 10.60
C PRO A 309 20.66 6.62 9.42
N SER A 310 20.37 5.33 9.62
CA SER A 310 20.03 4.44 8.49
C SER A 310 18.73 4.84 7.77
N SER A 311 17.88 5.67 8.43
CA SER A 311 16.67 6.25 7.84
C SER A 311 16.95 7.39 6.86
N LYS A 312 18.11 8.05 6.93
CA LYS A 312 18.45 9.28 6.18
C LYS A 312 19.19 9.00 4.86
N ILE A 313 19.20 7.76 4.42
CA ILE A 313 19.98 7.32 3.26
C ILE A 313 19.15 7.53 1.99
N ASN A 314 19.74 8.22 1.01
CA ASN A 314 19.09 8.57 -0.26
C ASN A 314 19.26 7.51 -1.36
N GLY A 315 19.92 6.39 -1.05
CA GLY A 315 20.13 5.28 -1.99
C GLY A 315 18.86 4.45 -2.22
N PRO A 316 18.81 3.65 -3.30
CA PRO A 316 17.67 2.77 -3.58
C PRO A 316 17.51 1.65 -2.53
N ASP A 317 18.61 1.26 -1.90
CA ASP A 317 18.69 0.20 -0.91
C ASP A 317 19.29 0.71 0.41
N ASN A 318 18.78 0.22 1.53
CA ASN A 318 19.37 0.44 2.85
C ASN A 318 20.66 -0.38 3.04
N PRO A 319 21.84 0.27 3.20
CA PRO A 319 23.11 -0.41 3.44
C PRO A 319 23.12 -1.32 4.67
N LEU A 320 22.40 -0.95 5.74
CA LEU A 320 22.32 -1.78 6.96
C LEU A 320 21.72 -3.15 6.67
N PHE A 321 20.62 -3.17 5.92
CA PHE A 321 19.94 -4.41 5.53
C PHE A 321 20.72 -5.20 4.47
N LYS A 322 21.54 -4.51 3.66
CA LYS A 322 22.45 -5.15 2.72
C LYS A 322 23.50 -6.00 3.45
N LYS A 323 24.01 -5.54 4.60
CA LYS A 323 24.95 -6.33 5.42
C LYS A 323 24.40 -7.71 5.77
N LEU A 324 23.11 -7.83 6.11
CA LEU A 324 22.47 -9.12 6.37
C LEU A 324 22.40 -9.99 5.10
N LYS A 325 22.08 -9.39 3.94
CA LYS A 325 22.05 -10.13 2.67
C LYS A 325 23.40 -10.69 2.29
N ASP A 326 24.45 -9.89 2.47
CA ASP A 326 25.80 -10.25 2.04
C ASP A 326 26.33 -11.46 2.84
N VAL A 327 26.02 -11.53 4.15
CA VAL A 327 26.41 -12.67 5.00
C VAL A 327 25.42 -13.84 5.00
N TRP A 328 24.26 -13.70 4.34
CA TRP A 328 23.17 -14.68 4.45
C TRP A 328 23.58 -16.09 4.06
N ASN A 329 24.33 -16.23 2.96
CA ASN A 329 24.75 -17.55 2.47
C ASN A 329 25.84 -18.20 3.33
N SER A 330 26.52 -17.44 4.18
CA SER A 330 27.53 -17.95 5.11
C SER A 330 26.95 -18.37 6.47
N ILE A 331 25.68 -18.08 6.74
CA ILE A 331 25.03 -18.43 7.99
C ILE A 331 24.47 -19.86 7.90
N ASP A 332 25.00 -20.77 8.72
CA ASP A 332 24.39 -22.08 8.94
C ASP A 332 23.25 -21.97 9.96
N GLN A 333 22.01 -22.12 9.49
CA GLN A 333 20.83 -22.02 10.35
C GLN A 333 20.69 -23.18 11.33
N ASN A 334 21.38 -24.31 11.13
CA ASN A 334 21.24 -25.47 12.02
C ASN A 334 22.13 -25.39 13.26
N SER A 335 23.16 -24.54 13.25
CA SER A 335 24.15 -24.41 14.33
C SER A 335 24.20 -23.02 14.96
N ILE A 336 23.33 -22.11 14.52
CA ILE A 336 23.33 -20.72 14.97
C ILE A 336 22.66 -20.57 16.34
N VAL A 337 23.31 -19.81 17.23
CA VAL A 337 22.70 -19.37 18.49
C VAL A 337 22.02 -18.04 18.26
N LEU A 338 20.69 -18.01 18.42
CA LEU A 338 19.91 -16.78 18.19
C LEU A 338 19.89 -15.89 19.42
N ASN A 339 19.97 -14.59 19.19
CA ASN A 339 19.78 -13.59 20.24
C ASN A 339 18.30 -13.51 20.63
N LYS A 340 18.01 -13.17 21.88
CA LYS A 340 16.65 -13.02 22.40
C LYS A 340 16.57 -11.95 23.46
N VAL A 341 15.41 -11.29 23.54
CA VAL A 341 15.16 -10.33 24.61
C VAL A 341 14.83 -11.12 25.87
N LYS A 342 15.64 -10.93 26.90
CA LYS A 342 15.37 -11.47 28.23
C LYS A 342 14.46 -10.50 28.96
N ILE A 343 13.37 -11.01 29.55
CA ILE A 343 12.45 -10.16 30.31
C ILE A 343 13.11 -9.57 31.54
N GLU A 344 14.12 -10.26 32.08
CA GLU A 344 14.92 -9.84 33.23
C GLU A 344 15.76 -8.59 32.92
N ASP A 345 16.10 -8.36 31.65
CA ASP A 345 16.85 -7.18 31.21
C ASP A 345 15.97 -5.92 31.13
N ILE A 346 14.64 -6.07 31.27
CA ILE A 346 13.67 -4.97 31.21
C ILE A 346 13.41 -4.44 32.62
N SER A 347 13.92 -3.26 32.94
CA SER A 347 13.77 -2.65 34.27
C SER A 347 12.37 -2.07 34.54
N ASP A 348 11.67 -1.62 33.50
CA ASP A 348 10.35 -0.98 33.64
C ASP A 348 9.23 -2.03 33.68
N SER A 349 8.44 -2.03 34.76
CA SER A 349 7.37 -3.01 34.99
C SER A 349 6.25 -2.92 33.95
N TRP A 350 5.94 -1.72 33.43
CA TRP A 350 4.95 -1.56 32.38
C TRP A 350 5.44 -2.20 31.09
N LEU A 351 6.71 -2.00 30.70
CA LEU A 351 7.31 -2.67 29.54
C LEU A 351 7.30 -4.18 29.67
N GLN A 352 7.54 -4.74 30.86
CA GLN A 352 7.42 -6.18 31.08
C GLN A 352 5.98 -6.69 30.83
N VAL A 353 4.96 -5.90 31.18
CA VAL A 353 3.56 -6.24 30.87
C VAL A 353 3.33 -6.22 29.36
N GLN A 354 3.79 -5.19 28.66
CA GLN A 354 3.65 -5.09 27.19
C GLN A 354 4.36 -6.24 26.48
N PHE A 355 5.54 -6.62 26.96
CA PHE A 355 6.30 -7.77 26.48
C PHE A 355 5.49 -9.07 26.60
N LYS A 356 4.89 -9.31 27.78
CA LYS A 356 4.07 -10.51 28.03
C LYS A 356 2.80 -10.52 27.17
N GLU A 357 2.16 -9.38 26.98
CA GLU A 357 1.00 -9.23 26.10
C GLU A 357 1.36 -9.58 24.64
N ALA A 358 2.46 -9.00 24.13
CA ALA A 358 2.92 -9.24 22.76
C ALA A 358 3.28 -10.71 22.53
N LEU A 359 3.96 -11.34 23.50
CA LEU A 359 4.32 -12.75 23.43
C LEU A 359 3.07 -13.66 23.46
N SER A 360 2.13 -13.39 24.38
CA SER A 360 0.87 -14.14 24.45
C SER A 360 0.07 -14.00 23.16
N PHE A 361 0.01 -12.78 22.61
CA PHE A 361 -0.64 -12.52 21.33
C PHE A 361 0.00 -13.34 20.19
N SER A 362 1.32 -13.29 20.04
CA SER A 362 2.02 -13.98 18.95
C SER A 362 1.89 -15.51 19.04
N GLN A 363 2.02 -16.07 20.26
CA GLN A 363 1.81 -17.49 20.52
C GLN A 363 0.38 -17.93 20.22
N ASN A 364 -0.62 -17.11 20.57
CA ASN A 364 -2.02 -17.41 20.27
C ASN A 364 -2.30 -17.43 18.76
N ILE A 365 -1.77 -16.48 17.99
CA ILE A 365 -1.90 -16.45 16.53
C ILE A 365 -1.32 -17.73 15.90
N ILE A 366 -0.12 -18.13 16.33
CA ILE A 366 0.54 -19.35 15.85
C ILE A 366 -0.25 -20.60 16.22
N ARG A 367 -0.62 -20.74 17.50
CA ARG A 367 -1.35 -21.91 18.03
C ARG A 367 -2.69 -22.10 17.32
N MET A 368 -3.43 -21.01 17.13
CA MET A 368 -4.74 -21.03 16.49
C MET A 368 -4.66 -21.17 14.97
N LYS A 369 -3.46 -21.11 14.37
CA LYS A 369 -3.23 -21.15 12.92
C LYS A 369 -4.11 -20.15 12.16
N THR A 370 -4.43 -19.00 12.78
CA THR A 370 -5.35 -18.00 12.20
C THR A 370 -4.87 -17.47 10.86
N MET A 371 -3.54 -17.46 10.65
CA MET A 371 -2.87 -16.96 9.45
C MET A 371 -2.56 -18.04 8.40
N LYS A 372 -2.97 -19.30 8.59
CA LYS A 372 -2.74 -20.40 7.62
C LYS A 372 -3.92 -20.65 6.67
N LYS A 373 -4.97 -19.83 6.72
CA LYS A 373 -6.08 -19.89 5.75
C LYS A 373 -5.61 -19.31 4.41
N ASP A 374 -6.13 -19.87 3.31
CA ASP A 374 -5.87 -19.40 1.95
C ASP A 374 -6.07 -17.88 1.86
N GLY A 375 -5.04 -17.16 1.40
CA GLY A 375 -5.07 -15.70 1.20
C GLY A 375 -4.28 -14.86 2.20
N CYS A 376 -3.80 -15.41 3.33
CA CYS A 376 -2.92 -14.65 4.22
C CYS A 376 -1.52 -14.48 3.62
N ARG A 377 -0.98 -13.26 3.60
CA ARG A 377 0.37 -12.99 3.07
C ARG A 377 1.41 -13.73 3.91
N SER A 378 2.29 -14.47 3.25
CA SER A 378 3.40 -15.22 3.87
C SER A 378 4.23 -14.38 4.84
N ASP A 379 4.38 -13.10 4.54
CA ASP A 379 5.25 -12.17 5.26
C ASP A 379 4.64 -11.75 6.61
N TYR A 380 3.31 -11.79 6.76
CA TYR A 380 2.65 -11.46 8.03
C TYR A 380 2.86 -12.58 9.05
N LEU A 381 2.78 -13.84 8.59
CA LEU A 381 3.13 -14.99 9.42
C LEU A 381 4.60 -14.92 9.83
N GLU A 382 5.50 -14.58 8.89
CA GLU A 382 6.92 -14.43 9.20
C GLU A 382 7.18 -13.34 10.26
N LEU A 383 6.48 -12.20 10.18
CA LEU A 383 6.58 -11.16 11.22
C LEU A 383 6.22 -11.70 12.61
N VAL A 384 5.14 -12.48 12.73
CA VAL A 384 4.69 -13.08 14.00
C VAL A 384 5.63 -14.17 14.49
N GLU A 385 6.12 -15.03 13.58
CA GLU A 385 7.13 -16.07 13.88
C GLU A 385 8.40 -15.42 14.45
N LEU A 386 8.95 -14.42 13.76
CA LEU A 386 10.15 -13.69 14.20
C LEU A 386 9.92 -12.95 15.54
N THR A 387 8.76 -12.31 15.72
CA THR A 387 8.42 -11.68 17.02
C THR A 387 8.41 -12.72 18.13
N THR A 388 7.85 -13.91 17.89
CA THR A 388 7.83 -14.98 18.89
C THR A 388 9.24 -15.46 19.22
N MET A 389 10.11 -15.64 18.22
CA MET A 389 11.52 -16.02 18.44
C MET A 389 12.26 -14.98 19.29
N VAL A 390 12.06 -13.68 19.00
CA VAL A 390 12.72 -12.60 19.74
C VAL A 390 12.26 -12.55 21.21
N LEU A 391 10.97 -12.78 21.49
CA LEU A 391 10.39 -12.63 22.84
C LEU A 391 10.45 -13.90 23.69
N SER A 392 10.37 -15.09 23.11
CA SER A 392 10.39 -16.36 23.88
C SER A 392 11.73 -17.10 23.80
N GLY A 393 12.54 -16.82 22.78
CA GLY A 393 13.69 -17.66 22.44
C GLY A 393 13.31 -19.03 21.93
N ASP A 394 12.06 -19.23 21.50
CA ASP A 394 11.60 -20.47 20.89
C ASP A 394 12.13 -20.56 19.45
N GLU A 395 13.17 -21.37 19.23
CA GLU A 395 13.88 -21.51 17.95
C GLU A 395 13.15 -22.43 16.94
N GLN A 396 11.85 -22.65 17.13
CA GLN A 396 11.05 -23.59 16.33
C GLN A 396 10.93 -23.21 14.84
N TYR A 397 11.27 -21.98 14.44
CA TYR A 397 11.04 -21.47 13.08
C TYR A 397 12.35 -21.26 12.33
N ARG A 398 12.39 -21.74 11.08
CA ARG A 398 13.49 -21.45 10.15
C ARG A 398 13.41 -20.02 9.65
N LEU A 399 14.54 -19.31 9.68
CA LEU A 399 14.63 -17.95 9.15
C LEU A 399 14.55 -17.99 7.62
N ARG A 400 13.55 -17.31 7.05
CA ARG A 400 13.42 -17.22 5.59
C ARG A 400 14.48 -16.31 5.00
N LYS A 401 14.80 -16.49 3.71
CA LYS A 401 15.75 -15.62 3.00
C LYS A 401 15.33 -14.15 3.08
N PRO A 402 16.24 -13.19 3.33
CA PRO A 402 15.93 -11.77 3.34
C PRO A 402 15.33 -11.30 2.01
N GLY A 403 14.20 -10.58 2.08
CA GLY A 403 13.48 -10.07 0.92
C GLY A 403 14.14 -8.87 0.24
N PRO A 404 13.45 -8.13 -0.64
CA PRO A 404 13.96 -6.87 -1.21
C PRO A 404 14.33 -5.83 -0.14
N VAL A 405 15.33 -4.98 -0.41
CA VAL A 405 15.90 -4.00 0.56
C VAL A 405 15.37 -2.57 0.29
N HIS A 406 14.46 -2.43 -0.66
CA HIS A 406 13.92 -1.13 -1.06
C HIS A 406 13.14 -0.46 0.08
N HIS A 407 13.24 0.86 0.15
CA HIS A 407 12.65 1.65 1.24
C HIS A 407 11.11 1.67 1.29
N ALA A 408 10.41 1.10 0.29
CA ALA A 408 8.98 1.31 0.05
C ALA A 408 8.01 0.47 0.91
N ARG A 409 8.46 -0.62 1.55
CA ARG A 409 7.60 -1.49 2.39
C ARG A 409 8.10 -1.49 3.82
N PHE A 410 7.34 -0.94 4.76
CA PHE A 410 7.85 -0.66 6.10
C PHE A 410 7.69 -1.85 7.04
N MET A 411 6.67 -2.68 6.85
CA MET A 411 6.60 -3.99 7.50
C MET A 411 7.84 -4.85 7.22
N ALA A 412 8.35 -4.82 5.98
CA ALA A 412 9.59 -5.52 5.63
C ALA A 412 10.78 -5.03 6.47
N LYS A 413 10.82 -3.76 6.86
CA LYS A 413 11.86 -3.23 7.77
C LYS A 413 11.74 -3.82 9.16
N GLY A 414 10.51 -3.97 9.67
CA GLY A 414 10.24 -4.69 10.91
C GLY A 414 10.81 -6.12 10.87
N ILE A 415 10.52 -6.86 9.79
CA ILE A 415 11.10 -8.21 9.55
C ILE A 415 12.63 -8.15 9.54
N TYR A 416 13.23 -7.19 8.84
CA TYR A 416 14.68 -7.03 8.80
C TYR A 416 15.28 -6.78 10.19
N PHE A 417 14.73 -5.85 10.97
CA PHE A 417 15.23 -5.57 12.32
C PHE A 417 15.12 -6.79 13.23
N LEU A 418 14.01 -7.53 13.19
CA LEU A 418 13.87 -8.76 13.97
C LEU A 418 14.90 -9.81 13.55
N LYS A 419 15.10 -10.05 12.25
CA LYS A 419 16.12 -10.99 11.75
C LYS A 419 17.53 -10.57 12.16
N MET A 420 17.88 -9.30 11.97
CA MET A 420 19.20 -8.79 12.32
C MET A 420 19.45 -8.84 13.82
N TYR A 421 18.41 -8.66 14.64
CA TYR A 421 18.52 -8.82 16.08
C TYR A 421 18.77 -10.28 16.46
N LEU A 422 17.97 -11.22 15.95
CA LEU A 422 18.17 -12.66 16.17
C LEU A 422 19.58 -13.10 15.76
N LEU A 423 20.12 -12.52 14.68
CA LEU A 423 21.43 -12.83 14.11
C LEU A 423 22.55 -11.88 14.55
N LEU A 424 22.33 -11.07 15.60
CA LEU A 424 23.21 -9.93 15.93
C LEU A 424 24.68 -10.34 16.11
N ASN A 425 24.94 -11.51 16.67
CA ASN A 425 26.27 -12.05 16.93
C ASN A 425 26.93 -12.67 15.69
N ASN A 426 26.16 -12.95 14.64
CA ASN A 426 26.62 -13.60 13.41
C ASN A 426 26.93 -12.61 12.29
N ILE A 427 26.52 -11.34 12.45
CA ILE A 427 26.82 -10.27 11.50
C ILE A 427 28.01 -9.47 12.03
N SER A 428 29.22 -9.91 11.67
CA SER A 428 30.48 -9.32 12.15
C SER A 428 30.74 -7.87 11.68
N SER A 429 30.08 -7.44 10.60
CA SER A 429 30.28 -6.11 9.99
C SER A 429 29.49 -4.98 10.67
N LEU A 430 28.81 -5.24 11.79
CA LEU A 430 28.00 -4.25 12.49
C LEU A 430 28.83 -3.38 13.44
N THR A 431 28.68 -2.07 13.29
CA THR A 431 29.18 -1.08 14.26
C THR A 431 28.33 -1.08 15.53
N ASP A 432 28.87 -0.58 16.64
CA ASP A 432 28.12 -0.49 17.91
C ASP A 432 26.87 0.39 17.80
N PHE A 433 26.94 1.42 16.96
CA PHE A 433 25.79 2.25 16.64
C PHE A 433 24.68 1.46 15.93
N GLU A 434 25.02 0.67 14.92
CA GLU A 434 24.06 -0.17 14.20
C GLU A 434 23.49 -1.27 15.09
N LYS A 435 24.30 -1.86 15.97
CA LYS A 435 23.82 -2.82 16.97
C LYS A 435 22.77 -2.18 17.89
N LYS A 436 23.02 -0.95 18.37
CA LYS A 436 22.05 -0.20 19.17
C LYS A 436 20.76 0.06 18.39
N GLU A 437 20.85 0.53 17.15
CA GLU A 437 19.68 0.72 16.28
C GLU A 437 18.86 -0.56 16.10
N ILE A 438 19.54 -1.69 15.82
CA ILE A 438 18.90 -3.00 15.66
C ILE A 438 18.20 -3.42 16.96
N ASN A 439 18.86 -3.30 18.11
CA ASN A 439 18.29 -3.63 19.41
C ASN A 439 17.02 -2.82 19.68
N ASP A 440 17.09 -1.49 19.55
CA ASP A 440 15.96 -0.61 19.85
C ASP A 440 14.78 -0.85 18.90
N MET A 441 15.06 -0.98 17.60
CA MET A 441 14.01 -1.18 16.58
C MET A 441 13.41 -2.59 16.64
N ALA A 442 14.20 -3.63 16.90
CA ALA A 442 13.68 -4.99 17.06
C ALA A 442 12.81 -5.10 18.31
N PHE A 443 13.24 -4.51 19.44
CA PHE A 443 12.42 -4.46 20.65
C PHE A 443 11.09 -3.74 20.40
N PHE A 444 11.13 -2.54 19.82
CA PHE A 444 9.92 -1.80 19.47
C PHE A 444 9.02 -2.59 18.52
N THR A 445 9.61 -3.25 17.53
CA THR A 445 8.87 -4.05 16.55
C THR A 445 8.15 -5.21 17.22
N ALA A 446 8.87 -5.98 18.04
CA ALA A 446 8.36 -7.17 18.70
C ALA A 446 7.31 -6.85 19.77
N VAL A 447 7.54 -5.83 20.60
CA VAL A 447 6.67 -5.52 21.75
C VAL A 447 5.43 -4.74 21.36
N PHE A 448 5.49 -3.93 20.29
CA PHE A 448 4.40 -3.00 19.95
C PHE A 448 3.89 -3.19 18.52
N TYR A 449 4.76 -2.97 17.53
CA TYR A 449 4.37 -2.84 16.13
C TYR A 449 3.68 -4.09 15.59
N THR A 450 4.20 -5.29 15.89
CA THR A 450 3.64 -6.53 15.35
C THR A 450 2.18 -6.71 15.73
N GLU A 451 1.80 -6.49 17.00
CA GLU A 451 0.40 -6.57 17.41
C GLU A 451 -0.46 -5.55 16.66
N TRP A 452 0.01 -4.30 16.58
CA TRP A 452 -0.72 -3.22 15.93
C TRP A 452 -0.98 -3.52 14.46
N PHE A 453 0.07 -3.94 13.75
CA PHE A 453 0.04 -4.20 12.33
C PHE A 453 -0.86 -5.40 12.01
N ILE A 454 -0.78 -6.49 12.76
CA ILE A 454 -1.61 -7.68 12.52
C ILE A 454 -3.09 -7.40 12.85
N LYS A 455 -3.38 -6.63 13.92
CA LYS A 455 -4.76 -6.24 14.25
C LYS A 455 -5.37 -5.21 13.28
N ALA A 456 -4.57 -4.62 12.38
CA ALA A 456 -5.07 -3.66 11.39
C ALA A 456 -6.10 -4.27 10.43
N GLU A 457 -6.12 -5.59 10.27
CA GLU A 457 -7.10 -6.32 9.47
C GLU A 457 -8.49 -6.41 10.12
N ILE A 458 -8.61 -6.11 11.41
CA ILE A 458 -9.84 -6.31 12.19
C ILE A 458 -10.53 -4.95 12.39
N PRO A 459 -11.58 -4.60 11.60
CA PRO A 459 -12.17 -3.27 11.65
C PRO A 459 -12.85 -2.98 12.99
N ALA A 460 -13.45 -4.01 13.61
CA ALA A 460 -14.19 -3.88 14.87
C ALA A 460 -13.33 -3.42 16.05
N VAL A 461 -12.01 -3.71 16.04
CA VAL A 461 -11.09 -3.30 17.11
C VAL A 461 -10.28 -2.07 16.75
N ALA A 462 -10.43 -1.53 15.54
CA ALA A 462 -9.60 -0.45 15.03
C ALA A 462 -9.60 0.80 15.94
N PRO A 463 -10.75 1.32 16.43
CA PRO A 463 -10.75 2.51 17.30
C PRO A 463 -9.97 2.29 18.60
N TYR A 464 -10.19 1.15 19.26
CA TYR A 464 -9.46 0.77 20.46
C TYR A 464 -7.96 0.64 20.18
N GLN A 465 -7.61 0.00 19.06
CA GLN A 465 -6.22 -0.26 18.70
C GLN A 465 -5.45 1.04 18.42
N ASP A 466 -6.07 2.01 17.75
CA ASP A 466 -5.43 3.32 17.51
C ASP A 466 -5.16 4.04 18.84
N MET A 467 -6.14 4.06 19.75
CA MET A 467 -5.99 4.67 21.07
C MET A 467 -4.91 3.96 21.88
N LYS A 468 -4.90 2.62 21.86
CA LYS A 468 -3.88 1.79 22.51
C LYS A 468 -2.49 2.14 21.97
N ALA A 469 -2.32 2.18 20.65
CA ALA A 469 -1.05 2.49 20.02
C ALA A 469 -0.56 3.91 20.36
N LEU A 470 -1.44 4.92 20.28
CA LEU A 470 -1.09 6.30 20.65
C LEU A 470 -0.69 6.43 22.12
N TRP A 471 -1.40 5.76 23.01
CA TRP A 471 -1.09 5.74 24.45
C TRP A 471 0.24 5.03 24.72
N GLN A 472 0.46 3.85 24.15
CA GLN A 472 1.70 3.08 24.28
C GLN A 472 2.89 3.88 23.75
N MET A 473 2.77 4.53 22.58
CA MET A 473 3.80 5.40 22.01
C MET A 473 4.18 6.54 22.96
N ARG A 474 3.18 7.25 23.52
CA ARG A 474 3.43 8.34 24.48
C ARG A 474 4.05 7.86 25.78
N ARG A 475 3.70 6.65 26.24
CA ARG A 475 4.28 6.07 27.44
C ARG A 475 5.72 5.63 27.19
N TYR A 476 5.97 4.99 26.06
CA TYR A 476 7.28 4.50 25.65
C TYR A 476 8.27 5.63 25.43
N SER A 477 7.85 6.77 24.84
CA SER A 477 8.74 7.92 24.66
C SER A 477 9.29 8.50 25.97
N LYS A 478 8.52 8.39 27.07
CA LYS A 478 8.98 8.81 28.41
C LYS A 478 10.05 7.88 28.98
N ILE A 479 10.02 6.60 28.62
CA ILE A 479 10.95 5.56 29.12
C ILE A 479 12.21 5.52 28.25
N ASN A 480 12.05 5.67 26.94
CA ASN A 480 13.14 5.75 25.98
C ASN A 480 13.21 7.15 25.35
N PRO A 481 13.89 8.12 26.01
CA PRO A 481 13.88 9.53 25.59
C PRO A 481 14.59 9.78 24.26
N VAL A 482 15.35 8.80 23.73
CA VAL A 482 15.87 8.86 22.35
C VAL A 482 14.71 8.98 21.35
N GLN A 483 13.52 8.47 21.71
CA GLN A 483 12.30 8.59 20.94
C GLN A 483 11.47 9.86 21.22
N ASN A 484 11.89 10.76 22.14
CA ASN A 484 11.20 12.04 22.37
C ASN A 484 11.33 13.03 21.20
N GLY A 485 12.26 12.80 20.27
CA GLY A 485 12.34 13.53 19.00
C GLY A 485 11.23 13.19 18.00
N VAL A 486 10.40 12.19 18.32
CA VAL A 486 9.20 11.83 17.54
C VAL A 486 8.11 12.84 17.85
N THR A 487 8.17 14.02 17.23
CA THR A 487 6.94 14.79 17.00
C THR A 487 6.06 13.95 16.09
N LEU A 488 5.05 13.31 16.67
CA LEU A 488 3.88 12.85 15.93
C LEU A 488 3.50 14.01 14.97
N PRO A 489 3.37 13.77 13.66
CA PRO A 489 3.01 14.83 12.72
C PRO A 489 1.73 15.51 13.20
N ARG A 490 1.55 16.79 12.88
CA ARG A 490 0.32 17.54 13.21
C ARG A 490 -0.96 16.80 12.80
N SER A 491 -0.88 15.89 11.82
CA SER A 491 -1.95 15.00 11.36
C SER A 491 -2.34 13.87 12.34
N CYS A 492 -1.62 13.69 13.45
CA CYS A 492 -1.92 12.72 14.50
C CYS A 492 -1.98 13.36 15.90
N THR A 493 -1.74 14.67 16.01
CA THR A 493 -1.73 15.39 17.30
C THR A 493 -2.72 16.53 17.38
N GLN A 494 -3.41 16.88 16.29
CA GLN A 494 -4.57 17.73 16.42
C GLN A 494 -5.73 16.88 16.93
N PRO A 495 -6.41 17.29 18.03
CA PRO A 495 -7.70 16.71 18.43
C PRO A 495 -8.79 16.82 17.34
N GLN A 496 -8.48 17.42 16.19
CA GLN A 496 -9.34 17.53 15.02
C GLN A 496 -9.25 16.31 14.09
N ASP A 497 -8.18 15.51 14.17
CA ASP A 497 -8.02 14.26 13.41
C ASP A 497 -8.37 13.01 14.26
N LEU A 498 -8.60 13.21 15.55
CA LEU A 498 -9.28 12.29 16.46
C LEU A 498 -10.66 12.87 16.81
N GLN A 499 -11.57 12.94 15.84
CA GLN A 499 -12.98 12.87 16.20
C GLN A 499 -13.26 11.42 16.61
N LEU A 500 -12.97 11.16 17.89
CA LEU A 500 -13.67 10.14 18.67
C LEU A 500 -15.16 10.47 18.57
N MET A 501 -15.91 9.67 17.83
CA MET A 501 -17.36 9.61 18.06
C MET A 501 -17.60 8.59 19.19
N PRO A 502 -18.45 8.90 20.18
CA PRO A 502 -19.12 7.87 20.97
C PRO A 502 -19.96 6.94 20.07
#